data_AF-A0A672IZC8-F1
#
_entry.id   AF-A0A672IZC8-F1
#
_cell.length_a   1.000
_cell.length_b   1.000
_cell.length_c   1.000
_cell.angle_alpha   90.00
_cell.angle_beta   90.00
_cell.angle_gamma   90.00
#
_symmetry.space_group_name_H-M   'P 1'
#
loop_
_entity.id
_entity.type
_entity.pdbx_description
1 polymer ?
#
loop_
_entity_poly.entity_id
_entity_poly.type
_entity_poly.pdbx_seq_one_letter_code
_entity_poly.pdbx_strand_id
1 'polypeptide(L)'
;MQQVLDNLKDLPSGTGAQDIDLIFLKGIMESPIVRSLAKAHERLEEVKLQAVREDNVHLVSEILDSLNKLPEKDAATAELTRILQEPHFQSLIETHDKVAAKCYEMPHSAANSNSLMASSLMPADAVRMIGIQKKAGEPLGVTFRVVRGEMVIARILHGSSIDRQGMLHTGDVIREVNGREVGSNPSELQELLRDCSGSVTLKVLPSYRDTPSPPQVSKNQLLLVRIYFSYYNPASDNLIPCKEAGLAFSKGDILHVVNKEDPNWWQACKTVGGATGLIPSQFLEEKRKAFVRREWDNAEAGMLCGTRTAKKKKKKMMYLTAKNAEFDRYELQIYEEVAKMPPFQRKTLVLIGAQGVGRRSLKNRLIVLNPLRYGTTVPFTSRRPREEEKDGQNYCFVTREEMEKDIKESRYLEHGEYDGNLYGTKMDSIHEVVAAGRTCILDVNPQALKVLKTAEFMPFVVFIAAPELDTLRDMHKAVVDAGLTTKLLTENDLKKTVDESARIRRAYSHYFDLTIVNDNLDKAFDKLQEAVERLFVEPQWVPVSWVY
;
A
#
# COMPACT_ATOMS: atom_id res chain seq x y z
N MET A 1 13.37 29.67 22.63
CA MET A 1 12.34 30.63 22.15
C MET A 1 12.51 32.03 22.74
N GLN A 2 12.68 32.17 24.06
CA GLN A 2 12.90 33.46 24.73
C GLN A 2 14.11 34.24 24.17
N GLN A 3 15.21 33.53 23.93
CA GLN A 3 16.45 34.08 23.36
C GLN A 3 16.28 34.71 21.98
N VAL A 4 15.34 34.20 21.16
CA VAL A 4 15.03 34.77 19.83
C VAL A 4 14.20 36.05 19.96
N LEU A 5 13.27 36.10 20.92
CA LEU A 5 12.47 37.29 21.24
C LEU A 5 13.32 38.43 21.81
N ASP A 6 14.33 38.08 22.62
CA ASP A 6 15.24 39.08 23.19
C ASP A 6 16.20 39.61 22.11
N ASN A 7 16.76 38.75 21.27
CA ASN A 7 17.55 39.18 20.12
C ASN A 7 16.75 40.02 19.10
N LEU A 8 15.44 39.78 18.96
CA LEU A 8 14.57 40.57 18.09
C LEU A 8 14.39 42.04 18.53
N LYS A 9 14.62 42.35 19.81
CA LYS A 9 14.57 43.73 20.32
C LYS A 9 15.85 44.53 20.03
N ASP A 10 16.95 43.83 19.82
CA ASP A 10 18.29 44.41 19.65
C ASP A 10 18.74 44.45 18.18
N LEU A 11 17.84 44.20 17.22
CA LEU A 11 18.19 44.29 15.79
C LEU A 11 18.46 45.76 15.41
N PRO A 12 19.65 46.08 14.85
CA PRO A 12 19.94 47.42 14.35
C PRO A 12 19.05 47.73 13.14
N SER A 13 18.57 48.97 13.06
CA SER A 13 17.66 49.54 12.04
C SER A 13 18.21 49.58 10.61
N GLY A 14 19.33 48.88 10.33
CA GLY A 14 19.92 48.69 9.00
C GLY A 14 19.79 47.28 8.44
N THR A 15 19.11 46.36 9.13
CA THR A 15 18.77 45.05 8.58
C THR A 15 17.55 45.24 7.68
N GLY A 16 17.69 45.08 6.36
CA GLY A 16 16.66 45.37 5.34
C GLY A 16 15.34 44.58 5.41
N ALA A 17 14.92 44.13 6.59
CA ALA A 17 13.58 43.65 6.88
C ALA A 17 12.63 44.85 7.05
N GLN A 18 11.44 44.77 6.46
CA GLN A 18 10.43 45.80 6.65
C GLN A 18 9.90 45.74 8.08
N ASP A 19 9.68 46.88 8.74
CA ASP A 19 9.20 46.94 10.13
C ASP A 19 7.92 46.12 10.35
N ILE A 20 7.09 46.02 9.31
CA ILE A 20 5.84 45.25 9.29
C ILE A 20 6.11 43.75 9.48
N ASP A 21 7.16 43.21 8.87
CA ASP A 21 7.54 41.79 8.98
C ASP A 21 8.09 41.47 10.37
N LEU A 22 8.84 42.40 10.97
CA LEU A 22 9.34 42.27 12.34
C LEU A 22 8.20 42.32 13.37
N ILE A 23 7.22 43.20 13.17
CA ILE A 23 6.00 43.26 14.00
C ILE A 23 5.18 41.98 13.86
N PHE A 24 5.03 41.47 12.62
CA PHE A 24 4.32 40.22 12.36
C PHE A 24 5.01 39.02 13.01
N LEU A 25 6.33 38.90 12.85
CA LEU A 25 7.12 37.85 13.46
C LEU A 25 7.04 37.90 14.99
N LYS A 26 7.13 39.10 15.58
CA LYS A 26 6.94 39.30 17.01
C LYS A 26 5.53 38.88 17.46
N GLY A 27 4.50 39.22 16.69
CA GLY A 27 3.12 38.81 16.95
C GLY A 27 2.92 37.29 16.91
N ILE A 28 3.58 36.58 15.98
CA ILE A 28 3.58 35.11 15.94
C ILE A 28 4.30 34.55 17.17
N MET A 29 5.47 35.09 17.51
CA MET A 29 6.30 34.58 18.61
C MET A 29 5.69 34.85 20.01
N GLU A 30 4.93 35.94 20.15
CA GLU A 30 4.19 36.26 21.38
C GLU A 30 2.83 35.56 21.45
N SER A 31 2.39 34.91 20.37
CA SER A 31 1.11 34.20 20.30
C SER A 31 1.01 33.14 21.40
N PRO A 32 -0.10 33.11 22.17
CA PRO A 32 -0.35 32.09 23.19
C PRO A 32 -0.29 30.66 22.64
N ILE A 33 -0.68 30.49 21.37
CA ILE A 33 -0.70 29.21 20.68
C ILE A 33 0.72 28.73 20.41
N VAL A 34 1.58 29.60 19.87
CA VAL A 34 2.97 29.29 19.54
C VAL A 34 3.78 29.02 20.82
N ARG A 35 3.59 29.83 21.87
CA ARG A 35 4.19 29.56 23.19
C ARG A 35 3.73 28.23 23.80
N SER A 36 2.45 27.90 23.66
CA SER A 36 1.92 26.62 24.16
C SER A 36 2.48 25.44 23.36
N LEU A 37 2.65 25.59 22.05
CA LEU A 37 3.27 24.59 21.17
C LEU A 37 4.74 24.39 21.52
N ALA A 38 5.47 25.48 21.77
CA ALA A 38 6.87 25.45 22.18
C ALA A 38 7.06 24.74 23.52
N LYS A 39 6.26 25.10 24.52
CA LYS A 39 6.26 24.42 25.83
C LYS A 39 5.87 22.95 25.71
N ALA A 40 4.96 22.61 24.80
CA ALA A 40 4.61 21.22 24.53
C ALA A 40 5.76 20.47 23.83
N HIS A 41 6.49 21.12 22.94
CA HIS A 41 7.67 20.56 22.28
C HIS A 41 8.82 20.35 23.28
N GLU A 42 9.16 21.35 24.10
CA GLU A 42 10.15 21.23 25.18
C GLU A 42 9.78 20.12 26.17
N ARG A 43 8.50 20.01 26.57
CA ARG A 43 8.01 18.91 27.42
C ARG A 43 8.02 17.54 26.77
N LEU A 44 7.95 17.46 25.43
CA LEU A 44 8.05 16.20 24.69
C LEU A 44 9.52 15.80 24.46
N GLU A 45 10.43 16.77 24.38
CA GLU A 45 11.88 16.54 24.36
C GLU A 45 12.44 16.10 25.73
N GLU A 46 11.75 16.39 26.84
CA GLU A 46 12.19 16.02 28.19
C GLU A 46 12.20 14.50 28.48
N VAL A 47 11.57 13.66 27.65
CA VAL A 47 11.74 12.20 27.77
C VAL A 47 13.02 11.78 27.06
N LYS A 48 14.17 12.20 27.60
CA LYS A 48 15.47 11.63 27.23
C LYS A 48 15.54 10.22 27.81
N LEU A 49 15.19 9.23 26.99
CA LEU A 49 15.53 7.84 27.26
C LEU A 49 17.06 7.74 27.33
N GLN A 50 17.60 7.50 28.51
CA GLN A 50 19.01 7.22 28.72
C GLN A 50 19.21 5.71 28.77
N ALA A 51 20.25 5.21 28.10
CA ALA A 51 20.61 3.82 28.22
C ALA A 51 21.02 3.52 29.66
N VAL A 52 20.59 2.37 30.17
CA VAL A 52 20.94 1.94 31.54
C VAL A 52 22.44 1.61 31.63
N ARG A 53 23.03 1.15 30.51
CA ARG A 53 24.44 0.78 30.37
C ARG A 53 24.83 0.75 28.89
N GLU A 54 26.12 0.87 28.56
CA GLU A 54 26.63 0.97 27.17
C GLU A 54 27.63 -0.14 26.79
N ASP A 55 27.97 -1.04 27.73
CA ASP A 55 29.02 -2.07 27.63
C ASP A 55 28.52 -3.48 28.02
N ASN A 56 27.30 -3.84 27.61
CA ASN A 56 26.73 -5.16 27.90
C ASN A 56 27.46 -6.30 27.18
N VAL A 57 28.09 -6.07 26.02
CA VAL A 57 28.93 -7.07 25.34
C VAL A 57 30.10 -7.50 26.23
N HIS A 58 30.76 -6.54 26.87
CA HIS A 58 31.87 -6.83 27.79
C HIS A 58 31.38 -7.61 29.01
N LEU A 59 30.22 -7.22 29.56
CA LEU A 59 29.60 -7.91 30.69
C LEU A 59 29.26 -9.37 30.36
N VAL A 60 28.71 -9.65 29.17
CA VAL A 60 28.44 -11.03 28.73
C VAL A 60 29.74 -11.83 28.61
N SER A 61 30.82 -11.22 28.13
CA SER A 61 32.14 -11.87 28.09
C SER A 61 32.66 -12.20 29.50
N GLU A 62 32.54 -11.28 30.45
CA GLU A 62 32.96 -11.52 31.85
C GLU A 62 32.11 -12.62 32.53
N ILE A 63 30.82 -12.68 32.23
CA ILE A 63 29.93 -13.73 32.71
C ILE A 63 30.36 -15.06 32.11
N LEU A 64 30.60 -15.15 30.80
CA LEU A 64 31.07 -16.37 30.15
C LEU A 64 32.42 -16.85 30.70
N ASP A 65 33.36 -15.94 30.97
CA ASP A 65 34.64 -16.26 31.60
C ASP A 65 34.48 -16.75 33.03
N SER A 66 33.58 -16.14 33.79
CA SER A 66 33.24 -16.56 35.16
C SER A 66 32.59 -17.95 35.15
N LEU A 67 31.67 -18.22 34.22
CA LEU A 67 31.00 -19.51 34.08
C LEU A 67 31.98 -20.61 33.61
N ASN A 68 32.97 -20.27 32.79
CA ASN A 68 34.01 -21.23 32.36
C ASN A 68 35.00 -21.60 33.46
N LYS A 69 35.16 -20.75 34.48
CA LYS A 69 36.04 -21.00 35.63
C LYS A 69 35.39 -21.86 36.72
N LEU A 70 34.10 -22.18 36.60
CA LEU A 70 33.40 -23.01 37.58
C LEU A 70 33.79 -24.50 37.40
N PRO A 71 34.18 -25.19 38.49
CA PRO A 71 34.66 -26.57 38.42
C PRO A 71 33.55 -27.61 38.20
N GLU A 72 32.28 -27.28 38.52
CA GLU A 72 31.11 -28.10 38.23
C GLU A 72 30.13 -27.32 37.33
N LYS A 73 29.78 -27.89 36.18
CA LYS A 73 28.80 -27.31 35.25
C LYS A 73 27.44 -27.97 35.48
N ASP A 74 26.57 -27.28 36.21
CA ASP A 74 25.18 -27.71 36.36
C ASP A 74 24.40 -27.49 35.05
N ALA A 75 23.26 -28.16 34.88
CA ALA A 75 22.43 -28.07 33.67
C ALA A 75 22.00 -26.62 33.37
N ALA A 76 21.72 -25.83 34.42
CA ALA A 76 21.39 -24.41 34.30
C ALA A 76 22.60 -23.57 33.82
N THR A 77 23.82 -23.91 34.22
CA THR A 77 25.04 -23.25 33.76
C THR A 77 25.27 -23.52 32.27
N ALA A 78 25.08 -24.77 31.83
CA ALA A 78 25.20 -25.15 30.43
C ALA A 78 24.13 -24.45 29.56
N GLU A 79 22.89 -24.35 30.04
CA GLU A 79 21.82 -23.63 29.36
C GLU A 79 22.12 -22.13 29.24
N LEU A 80 22.55 -21.49 30.32
CA LEU A 80 22.90 -20.07 30.32
C LEU A 80 24.07 -19.77 29.38
N THR A 81 25.14 -20.60 29.40
CA THR A 81 26.25 -20.48 28.46
C THR A 81 25.76 -20.61 27.02
N ARG A 82 24.85 -21.56 26.74
CA ARG A 82 24.27 -21.74 25.40
C ARG A 82 23.51 -20.50 24.94
N ILE A 83 22.63 -19.94 25.77
CA ILE A 83 21.83 -18.75 25.45
C ILE A 83 22.72 -17.53 25.21
N LEU A 84 23.72 -17.29 26.07
CA LEU A 84 24.64 -16.16 25.93
C LEU A 84 25.56 -16.28 24.70
N GLN A 85 25.76 -17.50 24.19
CA GLN A 85 26.52 -17.76 22.96
C GLN A 85 25.65 -17.86 21.70
N GLU A 86 24.32 -17.75 21.81
CA GLU A 86 23.46 -17.79 20.62
C GLU A 86 23.71 -16.56 19.72
N PRO A 87 23.87 -16.75 18.40
CA PRO A 87 24.22 -15.66 17.47
C PRO A 87 23.22 -14.50 17.50
N HIS A 88 21.94 -14.82 17.67
CA HIS A 88 20.87 -13.82 17.75
C HIS A 88 20.92 -13.02 19.06
N PHE A 89 21.28 -13.67 20.17
CA PHE A 89 21.41 -13.01 21.45
C PHE A 89 22.63 -12.08 21.46
N GLN A 90 23.77 -12.54 20.95
CA GLN A 90 24.97 -11.70 20.80
C GLN A 90 24.72 -10.49 19.89
N SER A 91 24.09 -10.70 18.74
CA SER A 91 23.73 -9.61 17.81
C SER A 91 22.79 -8.59 18.45
N LEU A 92 21.85 -9.05 19.30
CA LEU A 92 20.93 -8.18 20.03
C LEU A 92 21.68 -7.30 21.04
N ILE A 93 22.61 -7.87 21.80
CA ILE A 93 23.42 -7.14 22.79
C ILE A 93 24.38 -6.15 22.12
N GLU A 94 25.03 -6.55 21.02
CA GLU A 94 25.86 -5.63 20.23
C GLU A 94 25.05 -4.46 19.65
N THR A 95 23.83 -4.74 19.17
CA THR A 95 22.94 -3.70 18.64
C THR A 95 22.48 -2.77 19.76
N HIS A 96 22.17 -3.32 20.94
CA HIS A 96 21.86 -2.53 22.13
C HIS A 96 23.00 -1.56 22.45
N ASP A 97 24.24 -2.03 22.56
CA ASP A 97 25.39 -1.19 22.92
C ASP A 97 25.69 -0.13 21.85
N LYS A 98 25.56 -0.46 20.56
CA LYS A 98 25.68 0.52 19.46
C LYS A 98 24.63 1.64 19.55
N VAL A 99 23.38 1.27 19.84
CA VAL A 99 22.28 2.23 20.02
C VAL A 99 22.47 3.05 21.29
N ALA A 100 22.89 2.41 22.39
CA ALA A 100 23.17 3.05 23.66
C ALA A 100 24.30 4.09 23.55
N ALA A 101 25.40 3.74 22.87
CA ALA A 101 26.53 4.61 22.56
C ALA A 101 26.22 5.67 21.48
N LYS A 102 24.98 5.73 20.97
CA LYS A 102 24.52 6.65 19.90
C LYS A 102 25.40 6.59 18.64
N CYS A 103 26.04 5.45 18.39
CA CYS A 103 26.83 5.19 17.20
C CYS A 103 25.90 4.75 16.08
N TYR A 104 25.26 5.73 15.43
CA TYR A 104 24.37 5.52 14.28
C TYR A 104 25.11 5.47 12.95
N GLU A 105 26.44 5.35 12.96
CA GLU A 105 27.22 5.20 11.74
C GLU A 105 27.04 3.79 11.16
N MET A 106 26.55 3.76 9.93
CA MET A 106 26.44 2.54 9.13
C MET A 106 27.87 2.02 8.88
N PRO A 107 28.21 0.76 9.19
CA PRO A 107 29.55 0.27 8.95
C PRO A 107 29.84 0.36 7.46
N HIS A 108 30.86 1.14 7.09
CA HIS A 108 31.51 0.98 5.80
C HIS A 108 32.06 -0.45 5.77
N SER A 109 31.48 -1.30 4.94
CA SER A 109 32.03 -2.62 4.65
C SER A 109 33.50 -2.43 4.29
N ALA A 110 34.40 -3.02 5.07
CA ALA A 110 35.82 -3.07 4.78
C ALA A 110 35.99 -3.82 3.45
N ALA A 111 35.93 -3.07 2.35
CA ALA A 111 36.25 -3.57 1.03
C ALA A 111 37.72 -3.99 1.06
N ASN A 112 37.97 -5.23 0.64
CA ASN A 112 39.29 -5.79 0.39
C ASN A 112 40.24 -4.73 -0.17
N SER A 113 41.18 -4.32 0.66
CA SER A 113 42.29 -3.43 0.33
C SER A 113 43.27 -4.17 -0.58
N ASN A 114 42.91 -4.35 -1.86
CA ASN A 114 43.85 -4.82 -2.89
C ASN A 114 43.53 -4.35 -4.33
N SER A 115 42.71 -3.30 -4.52
CA SER A 115 42.48 -2.72 -5.86
C SER A 115 42.79 -1.21 -5.97
N LEU A 116 43.46 -0.61 -4.99
CA LEU A 116 43.77 0.83 -4.93
C LEU A 116 44.96 1.28 -5.80
N MET A 117 45.26 0.62 -6.91
CA MET A 117 46.43 0.98 -7.75
C MET A 117 46.09 1.17 -9.24
N ALA A 118 44.86 1.55 -9.60
CA ALA A 118 44.54 1.87 -11.01
C ALA A 118 43.60 3.06 -11.26
N SER A 119 43.17 3.82 -10.25
CA SER A 119 42.44 5.08 -10.48
C SER A 119 43.38 6.27 -10.27
N SER A 120 44.32 6.42 -11.21
CA SER A 120 45.10 7.65 -11.33
C SER A 120 44.15 8.85 -11.44
N LEU A 121 44.44 9.88 -10.66
CA LEU A 121 43.77 11.17 -10.63
C LEU A 121 43.46 11.67 -12.04
N MET A 122 42.17 11.70 -12.42
CA MET A 122 41.73 12.49 -13.57
C MET A 122 41.39 13.90 -13.07
N PRO A 123 41.82 14.97 -13.75
CA PRO A 123 41.48 16.34 -13.37
C PRO A 123 39.96 16.53 -13.30
N ALA A 124 39.50 17.37 -12.37
CA ALA A 124 38.08 17.70 -12.18
C ALA A 124 37.39 18.32 -13.41
N ASP A 125 38.17 18.70 -14.43
CA ASP A 125 37.70 19.27 -15.71
C ASP A 125 37.92 18.34 -16.92
N ALA A 126 38.22 17.05 -16.71
CA ALA A 126 38.40 16.10 -17.81
C ALA A 126 37.07 15.84 -18.53
N VAL A 127 36.87 16.53 -19.65
CA VAL A 127 35.70 16.37 -20.51
C VAL A 127 35.75 15.02 -21.23
N ARG A 128 34.65 14.27 -21.15
CA ARG A 128 34.47 12.98 -21.84
C ARG A 128 33.63 13.17 -23.09
N MET A 129 34.12 12.65 -24.21
CA MET A 129 33.35 12.54 -25.46
C MET A 129 32.68 11.18 -25.52
N ILE A 130 31.36 11.16 -25.72
CA ILE A 130 30.55 9.94 -25.75
C ILE A 130 29.79 9.88 -27.06
N GLY A 131 29.95 8.81 -27.83
CA GLY A 131 29.15 8.54 -29.02
C GLY A 131 27.99 7.62 -28.67
N ILE A 132 26.75 8.08 -28.81
CA ILE A 132 25.54 7.30 -28.56
C ILE A 132 24.80 7.02 -29.88
N GLN A 133 24.21 5.84 -30.00
CA GLN A 133 23.35 5.50 -31.14
C GLN A 133 21.88 5.80 -30.81
N LYS A 134 21.25 6.68 -31.59
CA LYS A 134 19.86 7.10 -31.44
C LYS A 134 19.01 6.62 -32.63
N LYS A 135 17.91 5.92 -32.36
CA LYS A 135 16.90 5.61 -33.38
C LYS A 135 16.02 6.84 -33.64
N ALA A 136 15.60 7.03 -34.90
CA ALA A 136 14.74 8.13 -35.29
C ALA A 136 13.39 8.05 -34.54
N GLY A 137 12.94 9.18 -33.97
CA GLY A 137 11.70 9.27 -33.21
C GLY A 137 11.70 8.65 -31.81
N GLU A 138 12.72 7.88 -31.43
CA GLU A 138 12.82 7.28 -30.08
C GLU A 138 13.56 8.24 -29.12
N PRO A 139 13.04 8.49 -27.91
CA PRO A 139 13.75 9.27 -26.91
C PRO A 139 14.99 8.50 -26.41
N LEU A 140 16.01 9.22 -25.96
CA LEU A 140 17.21 8.61 -25.36
C LEU A 140 16.93 7.94 -24.01
N GLY A 141 15.82 8.31 -23.35
CA GLY A 141 15.44 7.82 -22.03
C GLY A 141 16.23 8.45 -20.91
N VAL A 142 16.54 9.75 -21.03
CA VAL A 142 17.16 10.55 -19.98
C VAL A 142 16.30 11.77 -19.71
N THR A 143 16.31 12.24 -18.47
CA THR A 143 15.70 13.53 -18.10
C THR A 143 16.77 14.49 -17.63
N PHE A 144 16.56 15.77 -17.91
CA PHE A 144 17.51 16.84 -17.60
C PHE A 144 16.94 17.76 -16.53
N ARG A 145 17.84 18.37 -15.76
CA ARG A 145 17.52 19.50 -14.87
C ARG A 145 18.61 20.54 -14.97
N VAL A 146 18.24 21.80 -14.75
CA VAL A 146 19.21 22.90 -14.71
C VAL A 146 19.69 23.10 -13.29
N VAL A 147 21.00 23.01 -13.06
CA VAL A 147 21.64 23.30 -11.78
C VAL A 147 22.70 24.36 -12.00
N ARG A 148 22.56 25.52 -11.35
CA ARG A 148 23.51 26.66 -11.48
C ARG A 148 23.77 27.07 -12.94
N GLY A 149 22.76 26.97 -13.80
CA GLY A 149 22.87 27.31 -15.23
C GLY A 149 23.43 26.19 -16.12
N GLU A 150 23.81 25.05 -15.55
CA GLU A 150 24.33 23.90 -16.28
C GLU A 150 23.26 22.83 -16.50
N MET A 151 23.32 22.15 -17.64
CA MET A 151 22.41 21.06 -17.98
C MET A 151 22.90 19.73 -17.40
N VAL A 152 22.21 19.23 -16.37
CA VAL A 152 22.61 18.04 -15.63
C VAL A 152 21.65 16.88 -15.91
N ILE A 153 22.17 15.68 -16.11
CA ILE A 153 21.37 14.45 -16.19
C ILE A 153 20.72 14.21 -14.83
N ALA A 154 19.41 14.36 -14.77
CA ALA A 154 18.62 14.18 -13.55
C ALA A 154 18.29 12.71 -13.30
N ARG A 155 17.97 11.97 -14.36
CA ARG A 155 17.57 10.56 -14.30
C ARG A 155 17.87 9.84 -15.61
N ILE A 156 18.15 8.55 -15.52
CA ILE A 156 18.20 7.62 -16.65
C ILE A 156 17.04 6.62 -16.48
N LEU A 157 16.24 6.45 -17.54
CA LEU A 157 15.13 5.52 -17.58
C LEU A 157 15.65 4.11 -17.85
N HIS A 158 15.22 3.16 -17.03
CA HIS A 158 15.65 1.77 -17.10
C HIS A 158 15.20 1.13 -18.41
N GLY A 159 16.07 0.32 -19.04
CA GLY A 159 15.82 -0.30 -20.34
C GLY A 159 15.93 0.65 -21.55
N SER A 160 16.22 1.94 -21.33
CA SER A 160 16.48 2.89 -22.41
C SER A 160 17.78 2.60 -23.16
N SER A 161 17.97 3.26 -24.29
CA SER A 161 19.22 3.15 -25.08
C SER A 161 20.44 3.61 -24.29
N ILE A 162 20.29 4.63 -23.44
CA ILE A 162 21.37 5.13 -22.59
C ILE A 162 21.66 4.17 -21.43
N ASP A 163 20.63 3.66 -20.76
CA ASP A 163 20.78 2.68 -19.67
C ASP A 163 21.52 1.43 -20.14
N ARG A 164 21.16 0.90 -21.32
CA ARG A 164 21.81 -0.28 -21.92
C ARG A 164 23.26 -0.06 -22.31
N GLN A 165 23.63 1.16 -22.70
CA GLN A 165 25.01 1.49 -23.08
C GLN A 165 25.89 1.79 -21.86
N GLY A 166 25.32 2.26 -20.74
CA GLY A 166 26.04 2.51 -19.49
C GLY A 166 27.12 3.60 -19.58
N MET A 167 27.08 4.45 -20.61
CA MET A 167 28.11 5.46 -20.86
C MET A 167 27.86 6.79 -20.14
N LEU A 168 26.59 7.07 -19.79
CA LEU A 168 26.16 8.26 -19.05
C LEU A 168 25.66 7.86 -17.67
N HIS A 169 25.86 8.75 -16.71
CA HIS A 169 25.44 8.57 -15.33
C HIS A 169 24.59 9.75 -14.86
N THR A 170 23.75 9.51 -13.85
CA THR A 170 23.01 10.58 -13.19
C THR A 170 23.98 11.56 -12.54
N GLY A 171 23.82 12.86 -12.80
CA GLY A 171 24.71 13.91 -12.34
C GLY A 171 25.68 14.42 -13.41
N ASP A 172 25.90 13.69 -14.51
CA ASP A 172 26.76 14.16 -15.60
C ASP A 172 26.22 15.47 -16.20
N VAL A 173 27.12 16.38 -16.55
CA VAL A 173 26.77 17.67 -17.15
C VAL A 173 27.01 17.62 -18.65
N ILE A 174 25.98 17.91 -19.45
CA ILE A 174 26.12 17.94 -20.92
C ILE A 174 26.51 19.35 -21.36
N ARG A 175 27.64 19.48 -22.04
CA ARG A 175 28.16 20.74 -22.56
C ARG A 175 27.88 20.93 -24.05
N GLU A 176 28.03 19.89 -24.86
CA GLU A 176 27.77 19.96 -26.30
C GLU A 176 27.06 18.70 -26.82
N VAL A 177 26.23 18.88 -27.85
CA VAL A 177 25.60 17.81 -28.63
C VAL A 177 25.90 18.05 -30.10
N ASN A 178 26.55 17.09 -30.77
CA ASN A 178 26.96 17.17 -32.18
C ASN A 178 27.72 18.48 -32.51
N GLY A 179 28.56 18.95 -31.58
CA GLY A 179 29.35 20.17 -31.74
C GLY A 179 28.58 21.47 -31.53
N ARG A 180 27.30 21.43 -31.12
CA ARG A 180 26.53 22.60 -30.67
C ARG A 180 26.55 22.69 -29.15
N GLU A 181 26.86 23.86 -28.62
CA GLU A 181 26.79 24.11 -27.18
C GLU A 181 25.36 23.99 -26.66
N VAL A 182 25.23 23.39 -25.48
CA VAL A 182 23.96 23.23 -24.77
C VAL A 182 23.75 24.44 -23.88
N GLY A 183 22.70 25.22 -24.18
CA GLY A 183 22.26 26.33 -23.35
C GLY A 183 21.59 25.90 -22.04
N SER A 184 21.11 26.86 -21.27
CA SER A 184 20.44 26.61 -19.98
C SER A 184 18.95 26.25 -20.11
N ASN A 185 18.41 26.15 -21.33
CA ASN A 185 17.00 25.84 -21.59
C ASN A 185 16.81 24.34 -21.95
N PRO A 186 16.14 23.53 -21.10
CA PRO A 186 15.92 22.12 -21.37
C PRO A 186 15.09 21.84 -22.63
N SER A 187 14.18 22.74 -22.99
CA SER A 187 13.29 22.58 -24.14
C SER A 187 14.06 22.60 -25.46
N GLU A 188 15.04 23.51 -25.58
CA GLU A 188 15.92 23.60 -26.75
C GLU A 188 16.76 22.34 -26.93
N LEU A 189 17.30 21.80 -25.82
CA LEU A 189 18.03 20.54 -25.86
C LEU A 189 17.12 19.37 -26.27
N GLN A 190 15.87 19.36 -25.79
CA GLN A 190 14.90 18.32 -26.14
C GLN A 190 14.54 18.37 -27.63
N GLU A 191 14.35 19.56 -28.20
CA GLU A 191 14.12 19.74 -29.65
C GLU A 191 15.35 19.30 -30.45
N LEU A 192 16.55 19.73 -30.06
CA LEU A 192 17.80 19.34 -30.71
C LEU A 192 17.98 17.82 -30.75
N LEU A 193 17.76 17.16 -29.61
CA LEU A 193 17.87 15.70 -29.52
C LEU A 193 16.75 14.97 -30.25
N ARG A 194 15.56 15.57 -30.38
CA ARG A 194 14.43 14.98 -31.12
C ARG A 194 14.77 14.79 -32.59
N ASP A 195 15.35 15.81 -33.21
CA ASP A 195 15.68 15.84 -34.64
C ASP A 195 16.92 15.01 -34.98
N CYS A 196 17.75 14.69 -33.99
CA CYS A 196 18.91 13.82 -34.19
C CYS A 196 18.50 12.36 -34.44
N SER A 197 19.18 11.68 -35.36
CA SER A 197 19.09 10.23 -35.55
C SER A 197 20.44 9.66 -36.00
N GLY A 198 20.71 8.38 -35.71
CA GLY A 198 22.01 7.76 -35.94
C GLY A 198 23.01 8.04 -34.82
N SER A 199 24.27 8.33 -35.18
CA SER A 199 25.34 8.61 -34.22
C SER A 199 25.22 10.03 -33.68
N VAL A 200 25.01 10.17 -32.37
CA VAL A 200 25.00 11.46 -31.68
C VAL A 200 26.22 11.51 -30.76
N THR A 201 27.01 12.58 -30.86
CA THR A 201 28.21 12.78 -30.04
C THR A 201 27.90 13.79 -28.94
N LEU A 202 28.15 13.41 -27.70
CA LEU A 202 27.94 14.22 -26.50
C LEU A 202 29.29 14.56 -25.87
N LYS A 203 29.45 15.82 -25.49
CA LYS A 203 30.57 16.28 -24.67
C LYS A 203 30.08 16.47 -23.24
N VAL A 204 30.58 15.64 -22.32
CA VAL A 204 30.09 15.61 -20.94
C VAL A 204 31.20 15.87 -19.93
N LEU A 205 30.85 16.57 -18.85
CA LEU A 205 31.66 16.58 -17.64
C LEU A 205 31.10 15.48 -16.72
N PRO A 206 31.88 14.42 -16.47
CA PRO A 206 31.42 13.33 -15.61
C PRO A 206 31.25 13.84 -14.18
N SER A 207 30.15 13.45 -13.55
CA SER A 207 30.00 13.66 -12.11
C SER A 207 30.79 12.59 -11.38
N TYR A 208 31.96 12.92 -10.86
CA TYR A 208 32.69 12.07 -9.92
C TYR A 208 31.98 12.10 -8.56
N ARG A 209 30.74 11.60 -8.53
CA ARG A 209 30.14 11.12 -7.30
C ARG A 209 30.30 9.62 -7.32
N ASP A 210 30.94 9.08 -6.29
CA ASP A 210 30.82 7.68 -5.89
C ASP A 210 29.33 7.37 -5.75
N THR A 211 28.70 7.05 -6.87
CA THR A 211 27.48 6.28 -6.85
C THR A 211 27.98 4.87 -6.57
N PRO A 212 27.83 4.35 -5.33
CA PRO A 212 28.09 2.94 -5.13
C PRO A 212 27.28 2.24 -6.23
N SER A 213 27.97 1.42 -7.03
CA SER A 213 27.30 0.52 -7.97
C SER A 213 26.13 -0.08 -7.21
N PRO A 214 24.88 0.06 -7.69
CA PRO A 214 23.74 -0.40 -6.94
C PRO A 214 24.06 -1.83 -6.51
N PRO A 215 23.80 -2.20 -5.24
CA PRO A 215 23.89 -3.60 -4.86
C PRO A 215 23.16 -4.36 -5.96
N GLN A 216 23.77 -5.42 -6.48
CA GLN A 216 23.09 -6.31 -7.41
C GLN A 216 21.89 -6.89 -6.64
N VAL A 217 20.80 -6.13 -6.53
CA VAL A 217 19.52 -6.57 -6.06
C VAL A 217 19.09 -7.50 -7.16
N SER A 218 19.36 -8.78 -6.95
CA SER A 218 18.69 -9.94 -7.53
C SER A 218 18.04 -9.62 -8.88
N LYS A 219 18.86 -9.50 -9.94
CA LYS A 219 18.47 -9.09 -11.31
C LYS A 219 17.33 -9.91 -11.96
N ASN A 220 16.70 -10.85 -11.25
CA ASN A 220 15.78 -11.83 -11.82
C ASN A 220 14.40 -11.93 -11.13
N GLN A 221 14.02 -11.09 -10.18
CA GLN A 221 12.65 -11.13 -9.65
C GLN A 221 11.75 -10.13 -10.40
N LEU A 222 10.94 -10.66 -11.33
CA LEU A 222 9.86 -9.92 -11.99
C LEU A 222 8.91 -9.34 -10.95
N LEU A 223 9.00 -8.05 -10.70
CA LEU A 223 8.14 -7.35 -9.75
C LEU A 223 6.91 -6.78 -10.48
N LEU A 224 5.82 -7.53 -10.46
CA LEU A 224 4.56 -7.14 -11.05
C LEU A 224 3.62 -6.63 -9.96
N VAL A 225 3.06 -5.44 -10.14
CA VAL A 225 2.17 -4.82 -9.17
C VAL A 225 0.82 -4.52 -9.80
N ARG A 226 -0.26 -4.84 -9.08
CA ARG A 226 -1.61 -4.37 -9.36
C ARG A 226 -1.85 -3.04 -8.66
N ILE A 227 -2.54 -2.12 -9.34
CA ILE A 227 -2.81 -0.77 -8.83
C ILE A 227 -4.24 -0.65 -8.33
N TYR A 228 -4.42 -0.08 -7.14
CA TYR A 228 -5.72 0.04 -6.48
C TYR A 228 -6.27 1.46 -6.35
N PHE A 229 -5.49 2.48 -6.68
CA PHE A 229 -5.97 3.87 -6.68
C PHE A 229 -6.40 4.35 -8.07
N SER A 230 -7.11 5.49 -8.08
CA SER A 230 -7.78 6.03 -9.27
C SER A 230 -6.84 6.36 -10.42
N TYR A 231 -7.43 6.53 -11.61
CA TYR A 231 -6.75 6.93 -12.85
C TYR A 231 -5.65 7.96 -12.63
N TYR A 232 -4.43 7.63 -13.05
CA TYR A 232 -3.28 8.50 -12.98
C TYR A 232 -2.99 9.09 -14.35
N ASN A 233 -3.08 10.41 -14.45
CA ASN A 233 -2.69 11.16 -15.63
C ASN A 233 -1.46 12.04 -15.33
N PRO A 234 -0.28 11.67 -15.85
CA PRO A 234 0.94 12.47 -15.71
C PRO A 234 0.79 13.93 -16.14
N ALA A 235 -0.04 14.22 -17.15
CA ALA A 235 -0.23 15.58 -17.65
C ALA A 235 -0.85 16.51 -16.59
N SER A 236 -1.70 15.95 -15.73
CA SER A 236 -2.38 16.67 -14.64
C SER A 236 -1.56 16.76 -13.35
N ASP A 237 -0.46 16.01 -13.26
CA ASP A 237 0.35 15.95 -12.05
C ASP A 237 1.39 17.09 -12.05
N ASN A 238 1.32 17.96 -11.05
CA ASN A 238 2.26 19.08 -10.90
C ASN A 238 3.53 18.70 -10.14
N LEU A 239 3.56 17.52 -9.50
CA LEU A 239 4.73 17.04 -8.76
C LEU A 239 5.63 16.13 -9.61
N ILE A 240 5.18 15.72 -10.80
CA ILE A 240 5.98 14.86 -11.67
C ILE A 240 7.19 15.64 -12.22
N PRO A 241 8.42 15.08 -12.15
CA PRO A 241 9.61 15.79 -12.61
C PRO A 241 9.61 16.08 -14.11
N CYS A 242 8.98 15.21 -14.90
CA CYS A 242 8.87 15.31 -16.35
C CYS A 242 7.57 14.63 -16.78
N LYS A 243 6.64 15.40 -17.35
CA LYS A 243 5.29 14.93 -17.71
C LYS A 243 5.34 13.93 -18.86
N GLU A 244 6.27 14.12 -19.79
CA GLU A 244 6.52 13.28 -20.96
C GLU A 244 7.06 11.90 -20.58
N ALA A 245 7.77 11.82 -19.45
CA ALA A 245 8.29 10.55 -18.92
C ALA A 245 7.28 9.81 -18.04
N GLY A 246 6.11 10.38 -17.77
CA GLY A 246 5.11 9.77 -16.90
C GLY A 246 4.36 8.62 -17.57
N LEU A 247 4.07 7.57 -16.80
CA LEU A 247 3.29 6.43 -17.25
C LEU A 247 1.85 6.54 -16.75
N ALA A 248 0.90 6.74 -17.66
CA ALA A 248 -0.52 6.75 -17.34
C ALA A 248 -1.05 5.33 -17.11
N PHE A 249 -1.88 5.17 -16.08
CA PHE A 249 -2.52 3.90 -15.73
C PHE A 249 -3.90 4.11 -15.12
N SER A 250 -4.70 3.03 -15.12
CA SER A 250 -6.02 2.95 -14.50
C SER A 250 -6.01 2.01 -13.31
N LYS A 251 -7.04 2.12 -12.47
CA LYS A 251 -7.26 1.16 -11.38
C LYS A 251 -7.42 -0.25 -11.95
N GLY A 252 -6.69 -1.21 -11.39
CA GLY A 252 -6.69 -2.61 -11.83
C GLY A 252 -5.59 -2.95 -12.85
N ASP A 253 -4.92 -1.95 -13.42
CA ASP A 253 -3.77 -2.19 -14.30
C ASP A 253 -2.66 -2.92 -13.54
N ILE A 254 -1.92 -3.76 -14.28
CA ILE A 254 -0.75 -4.47 -13.77
C ILE A 254 0.47 -3.88 -14.45
N LEU A 255 1.42 -3.41 -13.64
CA LEU A 255 2.67 -2.83 -14.11
C LEU A 255 3.85 -3.63 -13.63
N HIS A 256 4.88 -3.71 -14.46
CA HIS A 256 6.17 -4.26 -14.08
C HIS A 256 7.05 -3.12 -13.56
N VAL A 257 7.30 -3.10 -12.25
CA VAL A 257 8.15 -2.12 -11.59
C VAL A 257 9.60 -2.56 -11.74
N VAL A 258 10.40 -1.74 -12.40
CA VAL A 258 11.80 -2.06 -12.75
C VAL A 258 12.81 -1.36 -11.85
N ASN A 259 12.45 -0.22 -11.24
CA ASN A 259 13.33 0.50 -10.31
C ASN A 259 12.51 1.26 -9.25
N LYS A 260 12.89 1.09 -7.96
CA LYS A 260 12.30 1.72 -6.76
C LYS A 260 13.25 2.69 -6.02
N GLU A 261 14.43 2.98 -6.56
CA GLU A 261 15.50 3.76 -5.90
C GLU A 261 15.05 5.18 -5.55
N ASP A 262 14.26 5.82 -6.41
CA ASP A 262 13.68 7.11 -6.08
C ASP A 262 12.49 6.93 -5.11
N PRO A 263 12.52 7.57 -3.93
CA PRO A 263 11.50 7.39 -2.91
C PRO A 263 10.13 7.94 -3.30
N ASN A 264 10.04 8.81 -4.30
CA ASN A 264 8.83 9.48 -4.75
C ASN A 264 8.33 8.98 -6.12
N TRP A 265 9.24 8.57 -7.01
CA TRP A 265 8.95 8.28 -8.42
C TRP A 265 9.58 6.98 -8.87
N TRP A 266 8.80 5.90 -8.85
CA TRP A 266 9.24 4.60 -9.35
C TRP A 266 9.24 4.56 -10.86
N GLN A 267 10.08 3.68 -11.42
CA GLN A 267 10.09 3.40 -12.85
C GLN A 267 9.36 2.08 -13.11
N ALA A 268 8.41 2.10 -14.04
CA ALA A 268 7.61 0.94 -14.39
C ALA A 268 7.27 0.89 -15.88
N CYS A 269 6.84 -0.27 -16.36
CA CYS A 269 6.39 -0.49 -17.73
C CYS A 269 5.09 -1.33 -17.75
N LYS A 270 4.25 -1.14 -18.77
CA LYS A 270 2.98 -1.90 -18.93
C LYS A 270 3.20 -3.36 -19.35
N THR A 271 4.25 -3.59 -20.11
CA THR A 271 4.66 -4.91 -20.59
C THR A 271 6.12 -5.10 -20.21
N VAL A 272 6.48 -6.31 -19.78
CA VAL A 272 7.86 -6.67 -19.47
C VAL A 272 8.75 -6.37 -20.68
N GLY A 273 9.79 -5.54 -20.50
CA GLY A 273 10.67 -5.10 -21.59
C GLY A 273 10.10 -4.00 -22.49
N GLY A 274 8.93 -3.43 -22.16
CA GLY A 274 8.33 -2.29 -22.84
C GLY A 274 8.96 -0.95 -22.45
N ALA A 275 8.37 0.14 -22.95
CA ALA A 275 8.81 1.49 -22.60
C ALA A 275 8.60 1.78 -21.11
N THR A 276 9.66 2.22 -20.45
CA THR A 276 9.66 2.59 -19.04
C THR A 276 9.17 4.03 -18.87
N GLY A 277 8.31 4.25 -17.88
CA GLY A 277 7.88 5.57 -17.47
C GLY A 277 7.77 5.69 -15.95
N LEU A 278 7.52 6.90 -15.48
CA LEU A 278 7.44 7.24 -14.06
C LEU A 278 6.04 7.02 -13.52
N ILE A 279 5.95 6.35 -12.38
CA ILE A 279 4.74 6.22 -11.59
C ILE A 279 4.99 6.76 -10.17
N PRO A 280 3.97 7.33 -9.50
CA PRO A 280 4.09 7.73 -8.11
C PRO A 280 4.49 6.53 -7.22
N SER A 281 5.46 6.71 -6.34
CA SER A 281 5.79 5.66 -5.37
C SER A 281 4.66 5.48 -4.36
N GLN A 282 4.67 4.35 -3.65
CA GLN A 282 3.78 4.14 -2.51
C GLN A 282 3.90 5.28 -1.48
N PHE A 283 5.12 5.67 -1.13
CA PHE A 283 5.38 6.75 -0.18
C PHE A 283 4.80 8.11 -0.64
N LEU A 284 4.94 8.45 -1.93
CA LEU A 284 4.40 9.70 -2.47
C LEU A 284 2.87 9.71 -2.40
N GLU A 285 2.22 8.60 -2.72
CA GLU A 285 0.76 8.47 -2.68
C GLU A 285 0.20 8.46 -1.25
N GLU A 286 0.89 7.80 -0.31
CA GLU A 286 0.57 7.88 1.11
C GLU A 286 0.65 9.33 1.60
N LYS A 287 1.72 10.05 1.22
CA LYS A 287 1.89 11.47 1.52
C LYS A 287 0.73 12.30 0.95
N ARG A 288 0.40 12.14 -0.33
CA ARG A 288 -0.72 12.85 -0.98
C ARG A 288 -2.02 12.64 -0.21
N LYS A 289 -2.33 11.40 0.17
CA LYS A 289 -3.56 11.06 0.88
C LYS A 289 -3.57 11.49 2.35
N ALA A 290 -2.41 11.60 3.00
CA ALA A 290 -2.29 12.09 4.36
C ALA A 290 -2.51 13.61 4.48
N PHE A 291 -2.13 14.38 3.45
CA PHE A 291 -2.29 15.85 3.44
C PHE A 291 -3.66 16.33 2.93
N VAL A 292 -4.45 15.45 2.31
CA VAL A 292 -5.85 15.75 1.98
C VAL A 292 -6.70 15.60 3.25
N ARG A 293 -7.17 16.71 3.83
CA ARG A 293 -8.24 16.67 4.84
C ARG A 293 -9.46 16.00 4.20
N ARG A 294 -9.78 14.76 4.59
CA ARG A 294 -11.02 14.05 4.20
C ARG A 294 -12.31 14.69 4.76
N GLU A 295 -12.28 15.94 5.19
CA GLU A 295 -13.48 16.66 5.63
C GLU A 295 -14.38 17.07 4.44
N TRP A 296 -13.89 16.98 3.19
CA TRP A 296 -14.64 17.37 2.00
C TRP A 296 -15.56 16.30 1.40
N ASP A 297 -15.40 15.02 1.77
CA ASP A 297 -16.26 13.92 1.28
C ASP A 297 -17.60 13.78 2.04
N ASN A 298 -17.80 14.58 3.09
CA ASN A 298 -19.05 14.62 3.87
C ASN A 298 -19.93 15.85 3.55
N ALA A 299 -19.54 16.69 2.58
CA ALA A 299 -20.23 17.94 2.31
C ALA A 299 -21.55 17.79 1.50
N GLU A 300 -21.86 16.61 0.97
CA GLU A 300 -23.13 16.37 0.25
C GLU A 300 -24.27 15.82 1.13
N ALA A 301 -24.05 15.68 2.44
CA ALA A 301 -25.10 15.35 3.40
C ALA A 301 -25.39 16.55 4.33
N GLY A 302 -26.29 17.43 3.87
CA GLY A 302 -27.04 18.32 4.75
C GLY A 302 -26.48 19.74 4.90
N MET A 303 -26.88 20.61 3.98
CA MET A 303 -26.94 22.04 4.25
C MET A 303 -28.09 22.29 5.24
N LEU A 304 -27.79 22.36 6.53
CA LEU A 304 -28.69 22.95 7.54
C LEU A 304 -27.88 23.65 8.64
N CYS A 305 -27.78 24.97 8.49
CA CYS A 305 -27.78 26.00 9.53
C CYS A 305 -27.13 25.70 10.91
N GLY A 306 -26.14 26.52 11.27
CA GLY A 306 -26.07 27.14 12.61
C GLY A 306 -25.18 26.46 13.66
N THR A 307 -24.07 27.14 13.97
CA THR A 307 -23.48 27.30 15.31
C THR A 307 -23.45 26.07 16.24
N ARG A 308 -22.29 25.40 16.31
CA ARG A 308 -21.69 24.96 17.60
C ARG A 308 -20.28 24.41 17.47
N THR A 309 -19.35 25.13 18.11
CA THR A 309 -17.98 24.74 18.42
C THR A 309 -17.95 23.57 19.41
N ALA A 310 -18.09 22.33 18.91
CA ALA A 310 -17.77 21.15 19.70
C ALA A 310 -16.27 20.82 19.56
N LYS A 311 -15.46 21.25 20.54
CA LYS A 311 -14.08 20.79 20.73
C LYS A 311 -14.08 19.25 20.82
N LYS A 312 -13.75 18.56 19.72
CA LYS A 312 -13.51 17.11 19.74
C LYS A 312 -12.32 16.85 20.69
N LYS A 313 -12.60 16.30 21.87
CA LYS A 313 -11.58 15.74 22.77
C LYS A 313 -10.72 14.77 21.96
N LYS A 314 -9.40 15.01 21.91
CA LYS A 314 -8.40 14.05 21.43
C LYS A 314 -8.55 12.78 22.29
N LYS A 315 -9.29 11.78 21.80
CA LYS A 315 -9.31 10.45 22.40
C LYS A 315 -7.92 9.85 22.16
N LYS A 316 -7.17 9.55 23.22
CA LYS A 316 -6.04 8.63 23.14
C LYS A 316 -6.60 7.30 22.62
N MET A 317 -6.29 6.97 21.38
CA MET A 317 -6.69 5.71 20.76
C MET A 317 -5.78 4.61 21.31
N MET A 318 -6.28 3.82 22.26
CA MET A 318 -5.65 2.54 22.59
C MET A 318 -6.08 1.49 21.54
N TYR A 319 -5.14 0.64 21.14
CA TYR A 319 -5.38 -0.52 20.29
C TYR A 319 -6.33 -1.48 21.02
N LEU A 320 -7.60 -1.45 20.62
CA LEU A 320 -8.59 -2.46 21.00
C LEU A 320 -9.00 -3.14 19.69
N THR A 321 -8.66 -4.42 19.53
CA THR A 321 -8.95 -5.25 18.35
C THR A 321 -10.44 -5.18 17.93
N ALA A 322 -11.34 -4.97 18.90
CA ALA A 322 -12.78 -4.79 18.67
C ALA A 322 -13.17 -3.48 17.95
N LYS A 323 -12.24 -2.54 17.73
CA LYS A 323 -12.45 -1.26 17.02
C LYS A 323 -11.63 -1.14 15.74
N ASN A 324 -11.27 -2.26 15.12
CA ASN A 324 -10.53 -2.27 13.84
C ASN A 324 -11.25 -1.49 12.71
N ALA A 325 -12.58 -1.39 12.73
CA ALA A 325 -13.34 -0.65 11.72
C ALA A 325 -12.96 0.84 11.55
N GLU A 326 -12.39 1.48 12.59
CA GLU A 326 -11.83 2.84 12.46
C GLU A 326 -10.43 2.83 11.83
N PHE A 327 -9.63 1.79 12.09
CA PHE A 327 -8.29 1.59 11.52
C PHE A 327 -8.35 1.22 10.03
N ASP A 328 -9.36 0.47 9.60
CA ASP A 328 -9.62 0.13 8.19
C ASP A 328 -9.72 1.36 7.29
N ARG A 329 -10.19 2.49 7.84
CA ARG A 329 -10.29 3.74 7.08
C ARG A 329 -8.92 4.30 6.70
N TYR A 330 -7.86 3.86 7.38
CA TYR A 330 -6.47 4.27 7.17
C TYR A 330 -5.64 3.22 6.43
N GLU A 331 -6.18 2.03 6.14
CA GLU A 331 -5.52 1.04 5.28
C GLU A 331 -5.56 1.55 3.83
N LEU A 332 -4.40 1.94 3.32
CA LEU A 332 -4.23 2.42 1.94
C LEU A 332 -3.54 1.33 1.12
N GLN A 333 -4.31 0.38 0.60
CA GLN A 333 -3.77 -0.53 -0.41
C GLN A 333 -3.62 0.25 -1.73
N ILE A 334 -2.38 0.60 -2.09
CA ILE A 334 -2.03 1.41 -3.27
C ILE A 334 -1.52 0.51 -4.39
N TYR A 335 -0.52 -0.31 -4.06
CA TYR A 335 0.07 -1.33 -4.91
C TYR A 335 -0.03 -2.69 -4.21
N GLU A 336 -0.24 -3.75 -4.99
CA GLU A 336 -0.17 -5.14 -4.51
C GLU A 336 0.72 -5.94 -5.45
N GLU A 337 1.71 -6.62 -4.91
CA GLU A 337 2.58 -7.49 -5.70
C GLU A 337 1.79 -8.73 -6.13
N VAL A 338 1.78 -9.01 -7.43
CA VAL A 338 1.00 -10.08 -8.04
C VAL A 338 1.85 -11.03 -8.88
N ALA A 339 1.47 -12.29 -8.92
CA ALA A 339 2.02 -13.31 -9.79
C ALA A 339 0.94 -13.82 -10.75
N LYS A 340 1.36 -14.14 -11.98
CA LYS A 340 0.49 -14.76 -12.99
C LYS A 340 0.55 -16.28 -12.84
N MET A 341 -0.57 -16.88 -12.46
CA MET A 341 -0.74 -18.31 -12.31
C MET A 341 -1.46 -18.91 -13.52
N PRO A 342 -1.18 -20.17 -13.89
CA PRO A 342 -1.99 -20.90 -14.87
C PRO A 342 -3.45 -21.00 -14.40
N PRO A 343 -4.40 -21.31 -15.28
CA PRO A 343 -5.80 -21.46 -14.89
C PRO A 343 -5.96 -22.48 -13.75
N PHE A 344 -6.71 -22.11 -12.71
CA PHE A 344 -6.92 -22.96 -11.54
C PHE A 344 -8.26 -22.68 -10.87
N GLN A 345 -8.78 -23.67 -10.14
CA GLN A 345 -10.01 -23.52 -9.38
C GLN A 345 -9.76 -22.73 -8.08
N ARG A 346 -10.51 -21.65 -7.88
CA ARG A 346 -10.52 -20.91 -6.62
C ARG A 346 -11.17 -21.75 -5.52
N LYS A 347 -10.61 -21.70 -4.31
CA LYS A 347 -11.17 -22.38 -3.14
C LYS A 347 -12.48 -21.73 -2.68
N THR A 348 -12.56 -20.40 -2.73
CA THR A 348 -13.75 -19.65 -2.30
C THR A 348 -14.21 -18.61 -3.33
N LEU A 349 -15.53 -18.46 -3.47
CA LEU A 349 -16.20 -17.41 -4.24
C LEU A 349 -16.98 -16.55 -3.23
N VAL A 350 -16.59 -15.29 -3.07
CA VAL A 350 -17.15 -14.41 -2.04
C VAL A 350 -18.04 -13.35 -2.69
N LEU A 351 -19.33 -13.37 -2.35
CA LEU A 351 -20.33 -12.40 -2.83
C LEU A 351 -20.56 -11.31 -1.77
N ILE A 352 -20.07 -10.10 -2.08
CA ILE A 352 -20.16 -8.93 -1.21
C ILE A 352 -21.16 -7.93 -1.77
N GLY A 353 -21.94 -7.27 -0.91
CA GLY A 353 -22.94 -6.31 -1.36
C GLY A 353 -23.91 -5.95 -0.24
N ALA A 354 -24.68 -4.89 -0.44
CA ALA A 354 -25.66 -4.45 0.53
C ALA A 354 -26.75 -5.50 0.79
N GLN A 355 -27.47 -5.37 1.90
CA GLN A 355 -28.59 -6.25 2.18
C GLN A 355 -29.70 -6.02 1.15
N GLY A 356 -30.25 -7.11 0.59
CA GLY A 356 -31.34 -7.05 -0.39
C GLY A 356 -30.90 -6.95 -1.86
N VAL A 357 -29.61 -6.84 -2.18
CA VAL A 357 -29.12 -6.71 -3.57
C VAL A 357 -29.15 -8.02 -4.38
N GLY A 358 -29.70 -9.11 -3.86
CA GLY A 358 -29.83 -10.38 -4.60
C GLY A 358 -28.66 -11.38 -4.48
N ARG A 359 -27.72 -11.18 -3.54
CA ARG A 359 -26.57 -12.10 -3.32
C ARG A 359 -26.99 -13.56 -3.13
N ARG A 360 -27.98 -13.80 -2.27
CA ARG A 360 -28.49 -15.15 -1.97
C ARG A 360 -29.12 -15.82 -3.20
N SER A 361 -29.84 -15.06 -4.02
CA SER A 361 -30.46 -15.56 -5.25
C SER A 361 -29.41 -16.03 -6.26
N LEU A 362 -28.36 -15.21 -6.48
CA LEU A 362 -27.23 -15.56 -7.35
C LEU A 362 -26.47 -16.79 -6.83
N LYS A 363 -26.18 -16.82 -5.53
CA LYS A 363 -25.54 -17.97 -4.85
C LYS A 363 -26.32 -19.27 -5.08
N ASN A 364 -27.61 -19.27 -4.73
CA ASN A 364 -28.43 -20.47 -4.81
C ASN A 364 -28.54 -20.97 -6.26
N ARG A 365 -28.67 -20.06 -7.22
CA ARG A 365 -28.73 -20.42 -8.65
C ARG A 365 -27.45 -21.09 -9.13
N LEU A 366 -26.27 -20.58 -8.75
CA LEU A 366 -24.98 -21.22 -9.08
C LEU A 366 -24.88 -22.65 -8.52
N ILE A 367 -25.30 -22.85 -7.27
CA ILE A 367 -25.23 -24.15 -6.61
C ILE A 367 -26.19 -25.16 -7.28
N VAL A 368 -27.41 -24.74 -7.60
CA VAL A 368 -28.41 -25.62 -8.24
C VAL A 368 -27.96 -26.04 -9.64
N LEU A 369 -27.34 -25.14 -10.41
CA LEU A 369 -26.89 -25.45 -11.77
C LEU A 369 -25.66 -26.36 -11.78
N ASN A 370 -24.74 -26.20 -10.82
CA ASN A 370 -23.49 -26.97 -10.78
C ASN A 370 -23.18 -27.49 -9.37
N PRO A 371 -23.98 -28.43 -8.83
CA PRO A 371 -23.87 -28.88 -7.43
C PRO A 371 -22.59 -29.67 -7.13
N LEU A 372 -21.97 -30.26 -8.16
CA LEU A 372 -20.69 -30.95 -8.04
C LEU A 372 -19.50 -29.99 -7.96
N ARG A 373 -19.67 -28.73 -8.37
CA ARG A 373 -18.59 -27.74 -8.42
C ARG A 373 -18.67 -26.74 -7.30
N TYR A 374 -19.88 -26.36 -6.90
CA TYR A 374 -20.11 -25.34 -5.89
C TYR A 374 -20.76 -25.94 -4.64
N GLY A 375 -20.29 -25.48 -3.48
CA GLY A 375 -20.91 -25.75 -2.19
C GLY A 375 -21.13 -24.45 -1.42
N THR A 376 -21.89 -24.51 -0.34
CA THR A 376 -22.03 -23.41 0.62
C THR A 376 -21.96 -23.97 2.02
N THR A 377 -21.64 -23.12 2.99
CA THR A 377 -21.59 -23.48 4.40
C THR A 377 -22.98 -23.43 5.03
N VAL A 378 -23.24 -24.32 5.98
CA VAL A 378 -24.43 -24.21 6.84
C VAL A 378 -24.08 -23.32 8.04
N PRO A 379 -24.77 -22.17 8.23
CA PRO A 379 -24.49 -21.29 9.35
C PRO A 379 -24.92 -21.90 10.69
N PHE A 380 -24.24 -21.53 11.76
CA PHE A 380 -24.56 -21.93 13.12
C PHE A 380 -25.46 -20.89 13.78
N THR A 381 -26.34 -21.34 14.68
CA THR A 381 -27.16 -20.46 15.49
C THR A 381 -27.36 -20.97 16.91
N SER A 382 -27.48 -20.04 17.86
CA SER A 382 -27.90 -20.33 19.23
C SER A 382 -29.42 -20.43 19.41
N ARG A 383 -30.19 -20.16 18.36
CA ARG A 383 -31.66 -20.21 18.39
C ARG A 383 -32.12 -21.67 18.53
N ARG A 384 -33.27 -21.90 19.17
CA ARG A 384 -33.89 -23.23 19.16
C ARG A 384 -34.45 -23.59 17.76
N PRO A 385 -34.35 -24.85 17.31
CA PRO A 385 -34.97 -25.31 16.08
C PRO A 385 -36.49 -25.09 16.11
N ARG A 386 -37.08 -24.68 14.98
CA ARG A 386 -38.54 -24.73 14.77
C ARG A 386 -38.97 -26.14 14.41
N GLU A 387 -40.27 -26.44 14.53
CA GLU A 387 -40.84 -27.78 14.26
C GLU A 387 -40.50 -28.32 12.86
N GLU A 388 -40.36 -27.43 11.87
CA GLU A 388 -40.04 -27.80 10.47
C GLU A 388 -38.54 -27.75 10.14
N GLU A 389 -37.69 -27.29 11.06
CA GLU A 389 -36.25 -27.12 10.83
C GLU A 389 -35.48 -28.36 11.30
N LYS A 390 -34.69 -28.95 10.41
CA LYS A 390 -33.75 -30.01 10.74
C LYS A 390 -32.35 -29.45 10.96
N ASP A 391 -31.67 -29.97 11.97
CA ASP A 391 -30.28 -29.65 12.25
C ASP A 391 -29.38 -30.05 11.08
N GLY A 392 -28.41 -29.19 10.76
CA GLY A 392 -27.46 -29.40 9.65
C GLY A 392 -28.04 -29.15 8.25
N GLN A 393 -29.32 -28.77 8.11
CA GLN A 393 -29.90 -28.44 6.82
C GLN A 393 -29.85 -26.94 6.51
N ASN A 394 -30.60 -26.14 7.28
CA ASN A 394 -30.62 -24.68 7.12
C ASN A 394 -29.70 -23.99 8.14
N TYR A 395 -29.61 -24.56 9.33
CA TYR A 395 -28.76 -24.11 10.42
C TYR A 395 -28.21 -25.31 11.18
N CYS A 396 -27.03 -25.14 11.74
CA CYS A 396 -26.51 -26.00 12.80
C CYS A 396 -26.85 -25.36 14.15
N PHE A 397 -27.66 -26.05 14.96
CA PHE A 397 -28.17 -25.55 16.22
C PHE A 397 -27.22 -25.91 17.36
N VAL A 398 -26.63 -24.91 18.00
CA VAL A 398 -25.68 -25.06 19.10
C VAL A 398 -26.12 -24.26 20.32
N THR A 399 -25.56 -24.54 21.48
CA THR A 399 -25.86 -23.73 22.67
C THR A 399 -25.19 -22.36 22.57
N ARG A 400 -25.78 -21.33 23.21
CA ARG A 400 -25.18 -19.99 23.23
C ARG A 400 -23.80 -20.00 23.89
N GLU A 401 -23.64 -20.77 24.97
CA GLU A 401 -22.39 -20.90 25.71
C GLU A 401 -21.27 -21.50 24.85
N GLU A 402 -21.58 -22.56 24.10
CA GLU A 402 -20.64 -23.17 23.15
C GLU A 402 -20.27 -22.17 22.05
N MET A 403 -21.26 -21.49 21.47
CA MET A 403 -21.01 -20.51 20.41
C MET A 403 -20.15 -19.34 20.89
N GLU A 404 -20.36 -18.83 22.11
CA GLU A 404 -19.55 -17.77 22.70
C GLU A 404 -18.12 -18.22 22.99
N LYS A 405 -17.93 -19.47 23.44
CA LYS A 405 -16.60 -20.07 23.63
C LYS A 405 -15.86 -20.16 22.29
N ASP A 406 -16.50 -20.71 21.27
CA ASP A 406 -15.97 -20.85 19.92
C ASP A 406 -15.61 -19.48 19.27
N ILE A 407 -16.44 -18.45 19.50
CA ILE A 407 -16.16 -17.07 19.08
C ILE A 407 -14.90 -16.54 19.78
N LYS A 408 -14.76 -16.77 21.09
CA LYS A 408 -13.57 -16.36 21.86
C LYS A 408 -12.29 -17.06 21.36
N GLU A 409 -12.42 -18.29 20.89
CA GLU A 409 -11.34 -19.07 20.27
C GLU A 409 -11.09 -18.71 18.79
N SER A 410 -11.79 -17.69 18.25
CA SER A 410 -11.63 -17.22 16.86
C SER A 410 -11.93 -18.27 15.78
N ARG A 411 -12.84 -19.21 16.08
CA ARG A 411 -13.26 -20.28 15.14
C ARG A 411 -14.35 -19.84 14.14
N TYR A 412 -14.91 -18.65 14.33
CA TYR A 412 -15.92 -18.07 13.45
C TYR A 412 -15.31 -17.06 12.49
N LEU A 413 -15.65 -17.18 11.20
CA LEU A 413 -15.35 -16.19 10.17
C LEU A 413 -16.08 -14.87 10.46
N GLU A 414 -17.38 -14.98 10.67
CA GLU A 414 -18.25 -13.89 11.04
C GLU A 414 -19.30 -14.39 12.03
N HIS A 415 -19.70 -13.50 12.93
CA HIS A 415 -20.79 -13.74 13.86
C HIS A 415 -21.55 -12.44 14.12
N GLY A 416 -22.82 -12.58 14.46
CA GLY A 416 -23.70 -11.46 14.77
C GLY A 416 -24.84 -11.90 15.67
N GLU A 417 -25.47 -10.94 16.32
CA GLU A 417 -26.65 -11.16 17.16
C GLU A 417 -27.88 -10.60 16.46
N TYR A 418 -28.92 -11.42 16.38
CA TYR A 418 -30.21 -11.04 15.83
C TYR A 418 -31.32 -11.62 16.69
N ASP A 419 -32.23 -10.77 17.16
CA ASP A 419 -33.36 -11.16 18.01
C ASP A 419 -32.93 -11.98 19.25
N GLY A 420 -31.88 -11.51 19.93
CA GLY A 420 -31.32 -12.14 21.13
C GLY A 420 -30.59 -13.48 20.90
N ASN A 421 -30.45 -13.92 19.64
CA ASN A 421 -29.78 -15.16 19.26
C ASN A 421 -28.52 -14.88 18.45
N LEU A 422 -27.49 -15.69 18.64
CA LEU A 422 -26.26 -15.62 17.89
C LEU A 422 -26.40 -16.39 16.58
N TYR A 423 -25.77 -15.87 15.53
CA TYR A 423 -25.64 -16.47 14.20
C TYR A 423 -24.20 -16.29 13.73
N GLY A 424 -23.66 -17.28 13.01
CA GLY A 424 -22.29 -17.18 12.51
C GLY A 424 -21.89 -18.30 11.57
N THR A 425 -20.82 -18.08 10.84
CA THR A 425 -20.23 -19.05 9.91
C THR A 425 -18.88 -19.50 10.46
N LYS A 426 -18.70 -20.80 10.71
CA LYS A 426 -17.42 -21.35 11.18
C LYS A 426 -16.40 -21.43 10.04
N MET A 427 -15.12 -21.30 10.39
CA MET A 427 -14.03 -21.47 9.43
C MET A 427 -13.95 -22.91 8.91
N ASP A 428 -14.09 -23.89 9.81
CA ASP A 428 -14.03 -25.33 9.50
C ASP A 428 -15.05 -25.73 8.42
N SER A 429 -16.25 -25.14 8.45
CA SER A 429 -17.28 -25.41 7.43
C SER A 429 -16.84 -24.99 6.03
N ILE A 430 -15.98 -23.98 5.92
CA ILE A 430 -15.39 -23.57 4.63
C ILE A 430 -14.39 -24.63 4.18
N HIS A 431 -13.54 -25.11 5.09
CA HIS A 431 -12.58 -26.17 4.79
C HIS A 431 -13.24 -27.47 4.38
N GLU A 432 -14.35 -27.87 5.00
CA GLU A 432 -15.12 -29.06 4.61
C GLU A 432 -15.58 -29.00 3.15
N VAL A 433 -16.10 -27.85 2.70
CA VAL A 433 -16.53 -27.66 1.31
C VAL A 433 -15.34 -27.72 0.36
N VAL A 434 -14.22 -27.09 0.72
CA VAL A 434 -12.99 -27.08 -0.08
C VAL A 434 -12.36 -28.48 -0.15
N ALA A 435 -12.34 -29.21 0.95
CA ALA A 435 -11.82 -30.58 1.03
C ALA A 435 -12.66 -31.56 0.19
N ALA A 436 -13.95 -31.29 0.02
CA ALA A 436 -14.82 -32.02 -0.91
C ALA A 436 -14.56 -31.68 -2.40
N GLY A 437 -13.52 -30.89 -2.72
CA GLY A 437 -13.16 -30.51 -4.09
C GLY A 437 -14.07 -29.44 -4.72
N ARG A 438 -14.93 -28.81 -3.92
CA ARG A 438 -15.88 -27.79 -4.39
C ARG A 438 -15.40 -26.39 -4.06
N THR A 439 -15.74 -25.42 -4.90
CA THR A 439 -15.57 -24.00 -4.58
C THR A 439 -16.65 -23.58 -3.60
N CYS A 440 -16.24 -23.08 -2.43
CA CYS A 440 -17.17 -22.63 -1.41
C CYS A 440 -17.71 -21.23 -1.72
N ILE A 441 -19.02 -21.10 -1.93
CA ILE A 441 -19.68 -19.81 -2.17
C ILE A 441 -20.16 -19.23 -0.84
N LEU A 442 -19.66 -18.03 -0.54
CA LEU A 442 -19.87 -17.30 0.71
C LEU A 442 -20.58 -15.98 0.44
N ASP A 443 -21.68 -15.71 1.13
CA ASP A 443 -22.44 -14.45 1.10
C ASP A 443 -22.30 -13.66 2.42
N VAL A 444 -21.05 -13.36 2.77
CA VAL A 444 -20.62 -12.76 4.05
C VAL A 444 -20.60 -11.23 4.06
N ASN A 445 -20.40 -10.63 5.23
CA ASN A 445 -20.16 -9.20 5.40
C ASN A 445 -18.79 -8.79 4.82
N PRO A 446 -18.65 -7.57 4.23
CA PRO A 446 -17.35 -7.04 3.80
C PRO A 446 -16.20 -7.16 4.81
N GLN A 447 -16.48 -7.11 6.12
CA GLN A 447 -15.46 -7.27 7.16
C GLN A 447 -14.74 -8.61 7.12
N ALA A 448 -15.43 -9.68 6.70
CA ALA A 448 -14.88 -11.03 6.59
C ALA A 448 -13.73 -11.12 5.57
N LEU A 449 -13.66 -10.19 4.61
CA LEU A 449 -12.62 -10.17 3.57
C LEU A 449 -11.20 -10.08 4.15
N LYS A 450 -11.02 -9.48 5.33
CA LYS A 450 -9.71 -9.39 5.98
C LYS A 450 -9.16 -10.74 6.42
N VAL A 451 -10.07 -11.63 6.80
CA VAL A 451 -9.74 -13.00 7.21
C VAL A 451 -9.62 -13.89 5.97
N LEU A 452 -10.48 -13.66 4.97
CA LEU A 452 -10.52 -14.48 3.76
C LEU A 452 -9.40 -14.16 2.76
N LYS A 453 -8.84 -12.95 2.70
CA LYS A 453 -7.82 -12.56 1.70
C LYS A 453 -6.44 -13.16 2.02
N THR A 454 -6.35 -14.48 2.01
CA THR A 454 -5.15 -15.26 2.33
C THR A 454 -4.95 -16.42 1.34
N ALA A 455 -3.76 -16.99 1.32
CA ALA A 455 -3.42 -18.19 0.55
C ALA A 455 -4.27 -19.42 0.92
N GLU A 456 -4.81 -19.41 2.14
CA GLU A 456 -5.65 -20.48 2.67
C GLU A 456 -6.99 -20.57 1.92
N PHE A 457 -7.67 -19.43 1.73
CA PHE A 457 -9.01 -19.38 1.13
C PHE A 457 -9.01 -18.94 -0.33
N MET A 458 -7.93 -18.32 -0.83
CA MET A 458 -7.76 -17.81 -2.20
C MET A 458 -9.06 -17.27 -2.81
N PRO A 459 -9.69 -16.26 -2.19
CA PRO A 459 -11.02 -15.82 -2.59
C PRO A 459 -11.00 -15.19 -3.98
N PHE A 460 -12.08 -15.43 -4.72
CA PHE A 460 -12.50 -14.57 -5.82
C PHE A 460 -13.68 -13.72 -5.33
N VAL A 461 -13.46 -12.42 -5.20
CA VAL A 461 -14.38 -11.49 -4.54
C VAL A 461 -15.20 -10.76 -5.59
N VAL A 462 -16.50 -11.03 -5.63
CA VAL A 462 -17.45 -10.37 -6.51
C VAL A 462 -18.33 -9.41 -5.70
N PHE A 463 -18.24 -8.13 -6.01
CA PHE A 463 -19.11 -7.12 -5.47
C PHE A 463 -20.38 -6.98 -6.31
N ILE A 464 -21.54 -7.24 -5.69
CA ILE A 464 -22.86 -7.04 -6.25
C ILE A 464 -23.34 -5.65 -5.84
N ALA A 465 -23.22 -4.71 -6.76
CA ALA A 465 -23.65 -3.33 -6.57
C ALA A 465 -25.17 -3.22 -6.74
N ALA A 466 -25.80 -2.46 -5.85
CA ALA A 466 -27.17 -2.00 -6.04
C ALA A 466 -27.26 -1.16 -7.33
N PRO A 467 -28.33 -1.30 -8.13
CA PRO A 467 -28.62 -0.40 -9.24
C PRO A 467 -29.11 0.96 -8.70
N GLU A 468 -29.48 1.85 -9.61
CA GLU A 468 -30.09 3.13 -9.24
C GLU A 468 -31.41 2.92 -8.48
N LEU A 469 -31.79 3.89 -7.65
CA LEU A 469 -32.95 3.77 -6.74
C LEU A 469 -34.24 3.44 -7.49
N ASP A 470 -34.46 4.08 -8.64
CA ASP A 470 -35.64 3.85 -9.47
C ASP A 470 -35.67 2.44 -10.05
N THR A 471 -34.55 1.97 -10.60
CA THR A 471 -34.43 0.59 -11.10
C THR A 471 -34.63 -0.43 -9.97
N LEU A 472 -34.05 -0.19 -8.80
CA LEU A 472 -34.21 -1.08 -7.65
C LEU A 472 -35.68 -1.16 -7.19
N ARG A 473 -36.39 -0.04 -7.23
CA ARG A 473 -37.82 0.06 -6.92
C ARG A 473 -38.67 -0.72 -7.92
N ASP A 474 -38.40 -0.57 -9.22
CA ASP A 474 -39.12 -1.31 -10.26
C ASP A 474 -38.86 -2.82 -10.17
N MET A 475 -37.62 -3.22 -9.90
CA MET A 475 -37.28 -4.62 -9.64
C MET A 475 -38.00 -5.19 -8.43
N HIS A 476 -38.02 -4.46 -7.30
CA HIS A 476 -38.72 -4.91 -6.09
C HIS A 476 -40.22 -5.06 -6.35
N LYS A 477 -40.82 -4.09 -7.05
CA LYS A 477 -42.23 -4.15 -7.46
C LYS A 477 -42.51 -5.38 -8.33
N ALA A 478 -41.68 -5.65 -9.34
CA ALA A 478 -41.83 -6.82 -10.20
C ALA A 478 -41.74 -8.15 -9.43
N VAL A 479 -40.85 -8.25 -8.44
CA VAL A 479 -40.70 -9.45 -7.60
C VAL A 479 -41.91 -9.64 -6.67
N VAL A 480 -42.49 -8.55 -6.17
CA VAL A 480 -43.73 -8.56 -5.38
C VAL A 480 -44.91 -8.97 -6.26
N ASP A 481 -45.05 -8.36 -7.44
CA ASP A 481 -46.13 -8.65 -8.39
C ASP A 481 -46.08 -10.10 -8.89
N ALA A 482 -44.87 -10.65 -9.04
CA ALA A 482 -44.66 -12.05 -9.39
C ALA A 482 -44.85 -13.03 -8.21
N GLY A 483 -45.12 -12.54 -6.99
CA GLY A 483 -45.34 -13.37 -5.80
C GLY A 483 -44.08 -14.06 -5.25
N LEU A 484 -42.88 -13.67 -5.71
CA LEU A 484 -41.61 -14.26 -5.28
C LEU A 484 -41.16 -13.79 -3.89
N THR A 485 -41.73 -12.69 -3.38
CA THR A 485 -41.48 -12.19 -2.02
C THR A 485 -42.74 -11.65 -1.38
N THR A 486 -42.94 -11.97 -0.10
CA THR A 486 -43.99 -11.36 0.74
C THR A 486 -43.52 -10.13 1.49
N LYS A 487 -42.21 -9.83 1.43
CA LYS A 487 -41.60 -8.71 2.15
C LYS A 487 -41.71 -7.42 1.33
N LEU A 488 -42.63 -6.56 1.73
CA LEU A 488 -42.74 -5.19 1.23
C LEU A 488 -41.61 -4.35 1.83
N LEU A 489 -40.70 -3.88 0.97
CA LEU A 489 -39.66 -2.93 1.35
C LEU A 489 -40.21 -1.52 1.22
N THR A 490 -39.93 -0.68 2.21
CA THR A 490 -40.27 0.75 2.09
C THR A 490 -39.27 1.48 1.19
N GLU A 491 -39.65 2.63 0.65
CA GLU A 491 -38.72 3.47 -0.13
C GLU A 491 -37.45 3.83 0.66
N ASN A 492 -37.58 4.03 1.98
CA ASN A 492 -36.45 4.26 2.88
C ASN A 492 -35.52 3.04 2.96
N ASP A 493 -36.04 1.81 2.89
CA ASP A 493 -35.23 0.60 2.90
C ASP A 493 -34.46 0.43 1.58
N LEU A 494 -35.10 0.73 0.44
CA LEU A 494 -34.43 0.72 -0.87
C LEU A 494 -33.32 1.77 -0.93
N LYS A 495 -33.57 2.98 -0.42
CA LYS A 495 -32.56 4.03 -0.32
C LYS A 495 -31.38 3.60 0.56
N LYS A 496 -31.63 2.99 1.72
CA LYS A 496 -30.58 2.43 2.57
C LYS A 496 -29.74 1.38 1.84
N THR A 497 -30.36 0.52 1.01
CA THR A 497 -29.61 -0.47 0.22
C THR A 497 -28.67 0.19 -0.79
N VAL A 498 -29.12 1.25 -1.48
CA VAL A 498 -28.28 2.00 -2.43
C VAL A 498 -27.14 2.74 -1.70
N ASP A 499 -27.45 3.42 -0.60
CA ASP A 499 -26.46 4.16 0.20
C ASP A 499 -25.40 3.23 0.80
N GLU A 500 -25.83 2.08 1.34
CA GLU A 500 -24.93 1.06 1.89
C GLU A 500 -24.09 0.41 0.78
N SER A 501 -24.66 0.14 -0.39
CA SER A 501 -23.90 -0.36 -1.56
C SER A 501 -22.79 0.63 -1.95
N ALA A 502 -23.11 1.92 -2.03
CA ALA A 502 -22.12 2.96 -2.32
C ALA A 502 -21.05 3.05 -1.23
N ARG A 503 -21.43 2.91 0.05
CA ARG A 503 -20.49 2.89 1.19
C ARG A 503 -19.54 1.70 1.13
N ILE A 504 -20.05 0.49 0.91
CA ILE A 504 -19.26 -0.73 0.77
C ILE A 504 -18.28 -0.58 -0.39
N ARG A 505 -18.73 -0.06 -1.54
CA ARG A 505 -17.86 0.19 -2.69
C ARG A 505 -16.72 1.15 -2.34
N ARG A 506 -17.00 2.29 -1.69
CA ARG A 506 -15.95 3.24 -1.30
C ARG A 506 -14.93 2.62 -0.34
N ALA A 507 -15.38 1.85 0.64
CA ALA A 507 -14.51 1.28 1.67
C ALA A 507 -13.71 0.05 1.20
N TYR A 508 -14.31 -0.84 0.41
CA TYR A 508 -13.76 -2.17 0.11
C TYR A 508 -13.40 -2.40 -1.37
N SER A 509 -13.50 -1.39 -2.24
CA SER A 509 -13.26 -1.61 -3.67
C SER A 509 -11.86 -2.11 -4.07
N HIS A 510 -10.89 -2.11 -3.16
CA HIS A 510 -9.57 -2.69 -3.37
C HIS A 510 -9.52 -4.21 -3.09
N TYR A 511 -10.55 -4.77 -2.47
CA TYR A 511 -10.69 -6.21 -2.28
C TYR A 511 -11.40 -6.90 -3.45
N PHE A 512 -12.10 -6.16 -4.31
CA PHE A 512 -12.97 -6.75 -5.33
C PHE A 512 -12.17 -7.14 -6.57
N ASP A 513 -12.37 -8.37 -7.05
CA ASP A 513 -11.90 -8.82 -8.36
C ASP A 513 -12.87 -8.41 -9.47
N LEU A 514 -14.18 -8.41 -9.16
CA LEU A 514 -15.25 -8.07 -10.11
C LEU A 514 -16.34 -7.24 -9.43
N THR A 515 -16.92 -6.31 -10.18
CA THR A 515 -18.13 -5.58 -9.78
C THR A 515 -19.24 -5.82 -10.79
N ILE A 516 -20.41 -6.26 -10.31
CA ILE A 516 -21.61 -6.48 -11.10
C ILE A 516 -22.71 -5.58 -10.55
N VAL A 517 -23.27 -4.71 -11.38
CA VAL A 517 -24.49 -3.97 -11.04
C VAL A 517 -25.67 -4.90 -11.28
N ASN A 518 -26.47 -5.16 -10.25
CA ASN A 518 -27.63 -6.05 -10.35
C ASN A 518 -28.91 -5.24 -10.68
N ASP A 519 -29.02 -4.82 -11.94
CA ASP A 519 -30.21 -4.20 -12.54
C ASP A 519 -31.20 -5.23 -13.11
N ASN A 520 -30.74 -6.46 -13.34
CA ASN A 520 -31.53 -7.59 -13.77
C ASN A 520 -30.86 -8.89 -13.29
N LEU A 521 -31.63 -9.74 -12.61
CA LEU A 521 -31.08 -10.94 -11.95
C LEU A 521 -30.49 -11.95 -12.95
N ASP A 522 -31.10 -12.12 -14.13
CA ASP A 522 -30.61 -13.04 -15.16
C ASP A 522 -29.30 -12.52 -15.77
N LYS A 523 -29.28 -11.25 -16.19
CA LYS A 523 -28.05 -10.64 -16.75
C LYS A 523 -26.90 -10.61 -15.74
N ALA A 524 -27.20 -10.34 -14.48
CA ALA A 524 -26.21 -10.37 -13.40
C ALA A 524 -25.69 -11.79 -13.17
N PHE A 525 -26.56 -12.79 -13.26
CA PHE A 525 -26.20 -14.19 -13.17
C PHE A 525 -25.31 -14.64 -14.33
N ASP A 526 -25.66 -14.29 -15.58
CA ASP A 526 -24.86 -14.64 -16.76
C ASP A 526 -23.44 -14.07 -16.67
N LYS A 527 -23.32 -12.79 -16.26
CA LYS A 527 -22.01 -12.15 -16.03
C LYS A 527 -21.21 -12.84 -14.93
N LEU A 528 -21.87 -13.25 -13.84
CA LEU A 528 -21.22 -13.97 -12.74
C LEU A 528 -20.75 -15.35 -13.20
N GLN A 529 -21.58 -16.07 -13.94
CA GLN A 529 -21.25 -17.38 -14.48
C GLN A 529 -20.06 -17.30 -15.44
N GLU A 530 -20.09 -16.39 -16.41
CA GLU A 530 -19.00 -16.16 -17.36
C GLU A 530 -17.68 -15.82 -16.64
N ALA A 531 -17.76 -14.96 -15.62
CA ALA A 531 -16.57 -14.60 -14.84
C ALA A 531 -15.97 -15.79 -14.10
N VAL A 532 -16.80 -16.64 -13.48
CA VAL A 532 -16.31 -17.81 -12.74
C VAL A 532 -15.80 -18.88 -13.71
N GLU A 533 -16.42 -19.05 -14.89
CA GLU A 533 -15.96 -19.97 -15.93
C GLU A 533 -14.59 -19.58 -16.49
N ARG A 534 -14.34 -18.27 -16.71
CA ARG A 534 -13.02 -17.78 -17.15
C ARG A 534 -11.89 -18.14 -16.21
N LEU A 535 -12.13 -18.26 -14.90
CA LEU A 535 -11.09 -18.67 -13.94
C LEU A 535 -10.49 -20.05 -14.27
N PHE A 536 -11.25 -20.92 -14.93
CA PHE A 536 -10.79 -22.27 -15.29
C PHE A 536 -10.03 -22.32 -16.61
N VAL A 537 -10.14 -21.29 -17.44
CA VAL A 537 -9.60 -21.29 -18.81
C VAL A 537 -8.47 -20.27 -18.96
N GLU A 538 -8.57 -19.14 -18.27
CA GLU A 538 -7.64 -18.03 -18.38
C GLU A 538 -6.62 -18.02 -17.23
N PRO A 539 -5.37 -17.64 -17.50
CA PRO A 539 -4.39 -17.39 -16.45
C PRO A 539 -4.86 -16.28 -15.49
N GLN A 540 -4.57 -16.44 -14.20
CA GLN A 540 -5.08 -15.57 -13.16
C GLN A 540 -3.97 -14.81 -12.45
N TRP A 541 -4.26 -13.57 -12.09
CA TRP A 541 -3.36 -12.72 -11.31
C TRP A 541 -3.73 -12.77 -9.84
N VAL A 542 -2.84 -13.34 -9.03
CA VAL A 542 -3.02 -13.51 -7.58
C VAL A 542 -1.93 -12.77 -6.81
N PRO A 543 -2.16 -12.36 -5.55
CA PRO A 543 -1.11 -11.84 -4.69
C PRO A 543 0.09 -12.81 -4.62
N VAL A 544 1.30 -12.27 -4.64
CA VAL A 544 2.55 -13.05 -4.54
C VAL A 544 2.57 -13.91 -3.27
N SER A 545 2.03 -13.39 -2.16
CA SER A 545 1.91 -14.09 -0.87
C SER A 545 1.00 -15.33 -0.90
N TRP A 546 0.28 -15.59 -1.99
CA TRP A 546 -0.52 -16.79 -2.15
C TRP A 546 0.24 -17.92 -2.85
N VAL A 547 1.39 -17.61 -3.42
CA VAL A 547 2.18 -18.52 -4.26
C VAL A 547 3.50 -18.87 -3.59
N TYR A 548 4.16 -17.89 -2.96
CA TYR A 548 5.50 -18.03 -2.38
C TYR A 548 5.49 -18.07 -0.86
#